data_AF-A0A381QGP1-F1
#
_entry.id   AF-A0A381QGP1-F1
#
_cell.length_a   1.000
_cell.length_b   1.000
_cell.length_c   1.000
_cell.angle_alpha   90.00
_cell.angle_beta   90.00
_cell.angle_gamma   90.00
#
_symmetry.space_group_name_H-M   'P 1'
#
loop_
_entity.id
_entity.type
_entity.pdbx_description
1 polymer ?
#
loop_
_entity_poly.entity_id
_entity_poly.type
_entity_poly.pdbx_seq_one_letter_code
_entity_poly.pdbx_strand_id
1 'polypeptide(L)'
;IFGTPTTINANTFQDELFQHGIEQSRIITQACPELATQISNDPEGSFVTARIRHWVQQALSQLTAGNSGPLLVFLGCTHYAYREKLFRKSFMQEGYSQISILNPNLVAADSLRKIVQQDQGADKNQSPDISLEFLSPYAIPEDEIITLSQLLKPVSVETAAAFQNARISPELLAE
;
A
#
# COMPACT_ATOMS: atom_id res chain seq x y z
N ILE A 1 -11.26 -4.99 -3.41
CA ILE A 1 -10.53 -4.32 -2.33
C ILE A 1 -9.54 -5.30 -1.73
N PHE A 2 -8.24 -5.06 -1.90
CA PHE A 2 -7.19 -5.87 -1.27
C PHE A 2 -6.73 -5.16 -0.01
N GLY A 3 -6.57 -5.89 1.10
CA GLY A 3 -6.12 -5.31 2.36
C GLY A 3 -5.65 -6.34 3.37
N THR A 4 -5.19 -5.86 4.53
CA THR A 4 -4.91 -6.75 5.66
C THR A 4 -6.20 -7.38 6.18
N PRO A 5 -6.14 -8.50 6.91
CA PRO A 5 -7.33 -9.06 7.57
C PRO A 5 -8.06 -8.04 8.42
N THR A 6 -7.33 -7.23 9.20
CA THR A 6 -7.91 -6.15 10.02
C THR A 6 -8.65 -5.13 9.17
N THR A 7 -8.04 -4.64 8.09
CA THR A 7 -8.66 -3.67 7.18
C THR A 7 -9.94 -4.21 6.55
N ILE A 8 -9.94 -5.47 6.09
CA ILE A 8 -11.11 -6.07 5.46
C ILE A 8 -12.22 -6.33 6.49
N ASN A 9 -11.87 -6.85 7.67
CA ASN A 9 -12.84 -7.15 8.74
C ASN A 9 -13.49 -5.89 9.33
N ALA A 10 -12.80 -4.74 9.27
CA ALA A 10 -13.35 -3.47 9.74
C ALA A 10 -14.53 -2.95 8.89
N ASN A 11 -14.73 -3.47 7.67
CA ASN A 11 -15.77 -3.09 6.72
C ASN A 11 -15.86 -1.60 6.32
N THR A 12 -14.93 -0.75 6.79
CA THR A 12 -14.98 0.69 6.58
C THR A 12 -15.15 1.10 5.11
N PHE A 13 -14.37 0.49 4.20
CA PHE A 13 -14.46 0.83 2.77
C PHE A 13 -15.71 0.26 2.12
N GLN A 14 -16.14 -0.94 2.53
CA GLN A 14 -17.34 -1.58 2.02
C GLN A 14 -18.58 -0.75 2.39
N ASP A 15 -18.68 -0.37 3.66
CA ASP A 15 -19.78 0.43 4.18
C ASP A 15 -19.83 1.82 3.53
N GLU A 16 -18.67 2.48 3.36
CA GLU A 16 -18.60 3.76 2.66
C GLU A 16 -19.08 3.63 1.22
N LEU A 17 -18.56 2.66 0.45
CA LEU A 17 -18.98 2.45 -0.94
C LEU A 17 -20.48 2.14 -1.04
N PHE A 18 -21.02 1.34 -0.13
CA PHE A 18 -22.44 1.02 -0.08
C PHE A 18 -23.29 2.27 0.22
N GLN A 19 -22.89 3.07 1.21
CA GLN A 19 -23.55 4.34 1.54
C GLN A 19 -23.54 5.34 0.37
N HIS A 20 -22.51 5.30 -0.48
CA HIS A 20 -22.42 6.07 -1.72
C HIS A 20 -23.07 5.39 -2.94
N GLY A 21 -23.91 4.37 -2.73
CA GLY A 21 -24.78 3.79 -3.75
C GLY A 21 -24.15 2.66 -4.59
N ILE A 22 -23.03 2.07 -4.15
CA ILE A 22 -22.48 0.89 -4.79
C ILE A 22 -23.11 -0.37 -4.20
N GLU A 23 -23.79 -1.15 -5.04
CA GLU A 23 -24.38 -2.44 -4.65
C GLU A 23 -23.36 -3.39 -4.01
N GLN A 24 -23.72 -4.01 -2.88
CA GLN A 24 -22.84 -4.93 -2.15
C GLN A 24 -22.33 -6.09 -3.01
N SER A 25 -23.15 -6.59 -3.93
CA SER A 25 -22.81 -7.67 -4.88
C SER A 25 -21.69 -7.29 -5.86
N ARG A 26 -21.37 -6.01 -5.97
CA ARG A 26 -20.26 -5.49 -6.79
C ARG A 26 -18.99 -5.21 -5.98
N ILE A 27 -19.06 -5.32 -4.65
CA ILE A 27 -17.93 -5.05 -3.76
C ILE A 27 -17.29 -6.37 -3.37
N ILE A 28 -16.13 -6.67 -3.97
CA ILE A 28 -15.34 -7.85 -3.63
C ILE A 28 -14.20 -7.44 -2.71
N THR A 29 -14.02 -8.17 -1.62
CA THR A 29 -12.96 -7.97 -0.65
C THR A 29 -12.02 -9.16 -0.60
N GLN A 30 -10.73 -8.89 -0.50
CA GLN A 30 -9.70 -9.91 -0.41
C GLN A 30 -8.73 -9.56 0.72
N ALA A 31 -8.87 -10.26 1.83
CA ALA A 31 -7.85 -10.24 2.88
C ALA A 31 -6.60 -10.94 2.36
N CYS A 32 -5.44 -10.32 2.56
CA CYS A 32 -4.14 -10.85 2.15
C CYS A 32 -3.21 -10.98 3.36
N PRO A 33 -3.43 -11.97 4.24
CA PRO A 33 -2.54 -12.27 5.38
C PRO A 33 -1.07 -12.30 4.97
N GLU A 34 -0.21 -11.71 5.80
CA GLU A 34 1.24 -11.62 5.64
C GLU A 34 1.76 -10.94 4.38
N LEU A 35 0.91 -10.53 3.42
CA LEU A 35 1.40 -9.99 2.15
C LEU A 35 2.24 -8.73 2.34
N ALA A 36 1.93 -7.89 3.33
CA ALA A 36 2.74 -6.72 3.67
C ALA A 36 4.16 -7.13 4.10
N THR A 37 4.27 -8.02 5.09
CA THR A 37 5.54 -8.60 5.55
C THR A 37 6.32 -9.23 4.40
N GLN A 38 5.64 -9.99 3.53
CA GLN A 38 6.26 -10.66 2.39
C GLN A 38 6.79 -9.65 1.37
N ILE A 39 6.06 -8.55 1.10
CA ILE A 39 6.52 -7.45 0.25
C ILE A 39 7.77 -6.79 0.82
N SER A 40 7.83 -6.63 2.14
CA SER A 40 8.97 -6.02 2.82
C SER A 40 10.19 -6.93 2.86
N ASN A 41 10.06 -8.26 2.74
CA ASN A 41 11.16 -9.21 2.96
C ASN A 41 11.55 -10.02 1.71
N ASP A 42 11.18 -9.58 0.50
CA ASP A 42 11.52 -10.27 -0.75
C ASP A 42 12.28 -9.32 -1.71
N PRO A 43 13.62 -9.22 -1.56
CA PRO A 43 14.44 -8.37 -2.39
C PRO A 43 14.31 -8.70 -3.89
N GLU A 44 14.30 -10.00 -4.20
CA GLU A 44 14.23 -10.51 -5.58
C GLU A 44 12.81 -10.38 -6.17
N GLY A 45 11.78 -10.35 -5.34
CA GLY A 45 10.38 -10.15 -5.72
C GLY A 45 9.70 -11.38 -6.33
N SER A 46 10.39 -12.52 -6.42
CA SER A 46 9.86 -13.74 -7.05
C SER A 46 8.78 -14.41 -6.19
N PHE A 47 8.98 -14.43 -4.87
CA PHE A 47 8.03 -15.00 -3.93
C PHE A 47 6.76 -14.14 -3.85
N VAL A 48 6.92 -12.82 -3.71
CA VAL A 48 5.83 -11.83 -3.71
C VAL A 48 5.03 -11.89 -5.00
N THR A 49 5.67 -12.13 -6.15
CA THR A 49 4.95 -12.30 -7.42
C THR A 49 3.95 -13.47 -7.34
N ALA A 50 4.38 -14.63 -6.83
CA ALA A 50 3.50 -15.78 -6.67
C ALA A 50 2.38 -15.52 -5.64
N ARG A 51 2.70 -14.85 -4.54
CA ARG A 51 1.73 -14.50 -3.48
C ARG A 51 0.68 -13.50 -3.95
N ILE A 52 1.07 -12.46 -4.69
CA ILE A 52 0.12 -11.50 -5.29
C ILE A 52 -0.80 -12.23 -6.26
N ARG A 53 -0.26 -13.09 -7.14
CA ARG A 53 -1.07 -13.86 -8.07
C ARG A 53 -2.10 -14.74 -7.35
N HIS A 54 -1.68 -15.44 -6.30
CA HIS A 54 -2.57 -16.24 -5.48
C HIS A 54 -3.75 -15.40 -4.94
N TRP A 55 -3.48 -14.23 -4.35
CA TRP A 55 -4.55 -13.38 -3.83
C TRP A 55 -5.44 -12.78 -4.91
N VAL A 56 -4.89 -12.45 -6.08
CA VAL A 56 -5.69 -12.02 -7.23
C VAL A 56 -6.64 -13.13 -7.68
N GLN A 57 -6.17 -14.38 -7.76
CA GLN A 57 -7.02 -15.53 -8.10
C GLN A 57 -8.14 -15.74 -7.07
N GLN A 58 -7.82 -15.62 -5.77
CA GLN A 58 -8.83 -15.72 -4.71
C GLN A 58 -9.90 -14.62 -4.85
N ALA A 59 -9.50 -13.38 -5.14
CA ALA A 59 -10.45 -12.29 -5.36
C ALA A 59 -11.33 -12.53 -6.60
N LEU A 60 -10.71 -12.96 -7.71
CA LEU A 60 -11.43 -13.23 -8.96
C LEU A 60 -12.39 -14.42 -8.84
N SER A 61 -12.09 -15.42 -8.00
CA SER A 61 -12.99 -16.57 -7.77
C SER A 61 -14.34 -16.17 -7.15
N GLN A 62 -14.43 -14.97 -6.57
CA GLN A 62 -15.66 -14.41 -6.00
C GLN A 62 -16.52 -13.70 -7.04
N LEU A 63 -16.02 -13.48 -8.27
CA LEU A 63 -16.80 -12.87 -9.34
C LEU A 63 -17.91 -13.81 -9.81
N THR A 64 -19.14 -13.30 -9.82
CA THR A 64 -20.28 -13.99 -10.44
C THR A 64 -20.35 -13.69 -11.94
N ALA A 65 -21.00 -14.57 -12.71
CA ALA A 65 -21.10 -14.48 -14.18
C ALA A 65 -21.72 -13.17 -14.71
N GLY A 66 -22.43 -12.40 -13.87
CA GLY A 66 -22.98 -11.08 -14.21
C GLY A 66 -22.00 -9.91 -14.08
N ASN A 67 -20.80 -10.13 -13.51
CA ASN A 67 -19.82 -9.08 -13.19
C ASN A 67 -18.70 -8.98 -14.25
N SER A 68 -19.06 -8.82 -15.53
CA SER A 68 -18.12 -8.76 -16.66
C SER A 68 -17.60 -7.35 -17.01
N GLY A 69 -17.90 -6.36 -16.17
CA GLY A 69 -17.48 -4.97 -16.39
C GLY A 69 -16.01 -4.70 -16.02
N PRO A 70 -15.50 -3.48 -16.31
CA PRO A 70 -14.17 -3.06 -15.87
C PRO A 70 -14.02 -3.17 -14.35
N LEU A 71 -12.85 -3.63 -13.89
CA LEU A 71 -12.58 -3.79 -12.46
C LEU A 71 -11.85 -2.58 -11.89
N LEU A 72 -12.34 -2.08 -10.76
CA LEU A 72 -11.61 -1.13 -9.91
C LEU A 72 -10.91 -1.90 -8.79
N VAL A 73 -9.59 -1.84 -8.76
CA VAL A 73 -8.74 -2.59 -7.83
C VAL A 73 -8.15 -1.63 -6.81
N PHE A 74 -8.75 -1.57 -5.61
CA PHE A 74 -8.22 -0.77 -4.51
C PHE A 74 -7.15 -1.51 -3.72
N LEU A 75 -5.97 -0.91 -3.58
CA LEU A 75 -4.84 -1.41 -2.80
C LEU A 75 -4.85 -0.79 -1.39
N GLY A 76 -5.69 -1.34 -0.51
CA GLY A 76 -5.96 -0.82 0.85
C GLY A 76 -4.87 -1.11 1.90
N CYS A 77 -3.64 -1.38 1.50
CA CYS A 77 -2.48 -1.49 2.38
C CYS A 77 -1.32 -0.71 1.77
N THR A 78 -0.63 0.09 2.58
CA THR A 78 0.47 0.96 2.13
C THR A 78 1.55 0.21 1.34
N HIS A 79 1.85 -1.02 1.73
CA HIS A 79 2.84 -1.88 1.08
C HIS A 79 2.46 -2.27 -0.36
N TYR A 80 1.17 -2.44 -0.65
CA TYR A 80 0.73 -3.06 -1.91
C TYR A 80 1.00 -2.16 -3.11
N ALA A 81 0.93 -0.84 -2.91
CA ALA A 81 1.20 0.17 -3.93
C ALA A 81 2.60 0.05 -4.54
N TYR A 82 3.63 -0.31 -3.75
CA TYR A 82 4.99 -0.53 -4.25
C TYR A 82 5.09 -1.67 -5.27
N ARG A 83 4.12 -2.59 -5.26
CA ARG A 83 4.04 -3.73 -6.17
C ARG A 83 2.82 -3.64 -7.11
N GLU A 84 2.29 -2.44 -7.37
CA GLU A 84 1.15 -2.23 -8.29
C GLU A 84 1.32 -2.96 -9.63
N LYS A 85 2.53 -2.89 -10.22
CA LYS A 85 2.83 -3.55 -11.51
C LYS A 85 2.62 -5.06 -11.44
N LEU A 86 2.91 -5.70 -10.30
CA LEU A 86 2.70 -7.14 -10.11
C LEU A 86 1.22 -7.48 -9.97
N PHE A 87 0.43 -6.64 -9.29
CA PHE A 87 -1.02 -6.79 -9.28
C PHE A 87 -1.58 -6.70 -10.70
N ARG A 88 -1.22 -5.65 -11.44
CA ARG A 88 -1.67 -5.47 -12.83
C ARG A 88 -1.34 -6.67 -13.71
N LYS A 89 -0.09 -7.14 -13.65
CA LYS A 89 0.37 -8.33 -14.37
C LYS A 89 -0.44 -9.57 -13.99
N SER A 90 -0.73 -9.75 -12.70
CA SER A 90 -1.49 -10.91 -12.21
C SER A 90 -2.93 -10.91 -12.75
N PHE A 91 -3.63 -9.76 -12.74
CA PHE A 91 -4.96 -9.66 -13.35
C PHE A 91 -4.94 -9.96 -14.86
N MET A 92 -3.96 -9.43 -15.58
CA MET A 92 -3.80 -9.70 -17.02
C MET A 92 -3.57 -11.20 -17.30
N GLN A 93 -2.79 -11.89 -16.47
CA GLN A 93 -2.54 -13.33 -16.59
C GLN A 93 -3.80 -14.18 -16.37
N GLU A 94 -4.76 -13.68 -15.59
CA GLU A 94 -6.06 -14.30 -15.37
C GLU A 94 -7.12 -13.85 -16.40
N GLY A 95 -6.72 -13.12 -17.46
CA GLY A 95 -7.60 -12.69 -18.55
C GLY A 95 -8.29 -11.33 -18.33
N TYR A 96 -7.99 -10.63 -17.24
CA TYR A 96 -8.61 -9.33 -16.91
C TYR A 96 -7.69 -8.18 -17.31
N SER A 97 -7.88 -7.65 -18.52
CA SER A 97 -7.09 -6.51 -19.04
C SER A 97 -7.71 -5.14 -18.74
N GLN A 98 -9.03 -5.08 -18.52
CA GLN A 98 -9.77 -3.85 -18.26
C GLN A 98 -9.82 -3.57 -16.74
N ILE A 99 -8.67 -3.20 -16.17
CA ILE A 99 -8.55 -2.87 -14.75
C ILE A 99 -7.98 -1.46 -14.52
N SER A 100 -8.52 -0.78 -13.51
CA SER A 100 -7.94 0.44 -12.95
C SER A 100 -7.51 0.16 -11.51
N ILE A 101 -6.23 0.33 -11.23
CA ILE A 101 -5.70 0.19 -9.88
C ILE A 101 -5.76 1.54 -9.19
N LEU A 102 -6.29 1.54 -7.96
CA LEU A 102 -6.41 2.70 -7.09
C LEU A 102 -5.40 2.56 -5.96
N ASN A 103 -4.41 3.45 -5.96
CA ASN A 103 -3.39 3.58 -4.92
C ASN A 103 -3.76 4.73 -3.97
N PRO A 104 -4.16 4.46 -2.71
CA PRO A 104 -4.53 5.51 -1.77
C PRO A 104 -3.33 6.33 -1.27
N ASN A 105 -2.10 5.82 -1.34
CA ASN A 105 -0.95 6.40 -0.66
C ASN A 105 -0.65 7.82 -1.15
N LEU A 106 -0.68 8.04 -2.46
CA LEU A 106 -0.35 9.36 -3.04
C LEU A 106 -1.38 10.42 -2.65
N VAL A 107 -2.66 10.07 -2.73
CA VAL A 107 -3.75 10.99 -2.36
C VAL A 107 -3.72 11.29 -0.85
N ALA A 108 -3.39 10.30 -0.03
CA ALA A 108 -3.19 10.48 1.41
C ALA A 108 -1.99 11.40 1.69
N ALA A 109 -0.85 11.17 1.04
CA ALA A 109 0.35 12.00 1.19
C ALA A 109 0.13 13.45 0.75
N ASP A 110 -0.57 13.66 -0.37
CA ASP A 110 -0.93 15.00 -0.84
C ASP A 110 -1.88 15.71 0.13
N SER A 111 -2.82 14.98 0.73
CA SER A 111 -3.73 15.52 1.75
C SER A 111 -2.96 15.93 3.01
N LEU A 112 -2.04 15.08 3.48
CA LEU A 112 -1.17 15.38 4.62
C LEU A 112 -0.29 16.60 4.35
N ARG A 113 0.31 16.71 3.15
CA ARG A 113 1.11 17.88 2.77
C ARG A 113 0.29 19.17 2.89
N LYS A 114 -0.97 19.18 2.44
CA LYS A 114 -1.84 20.36 2.52
C LYS A 114 -2.13 20.75 3.97
N ILE A 115 -2.37 19.78 4.84
CA ILE A 115 -2.60 20.02 6.28
C ILE A 115 -1.35 20.66 6.90
N VAL A 116 -0.18 20.07 6.68
CA VAL A 116 1.09 20.58 7.22
C VAL A 116 1.41 21.99 6.70
N GLN A 117 1.15 22.26 5.41
CA GLN A 117 1.37 23.58 4.82
C GLN A 117 0.37 24.65 5.27
N GLN A 118 -0.85 24.27 5.63
CA GLN A 118 -1.85 25.21 6.16
C GLN A 118 -1.49 25.70 7.57
N ASP A 119 -0.84 24.85 8.37
CA ASP A 119 -0.38 25.20 9.72
C ASP A 119 0.89 26.07 9.71
N GLN A 120 1.66 26.06 8.61
CA GLN A 120 2.82 26.95 8.42
C GLN A 120 2.36 28.30 7.85
N GLY A 121 1.99 29.22 8.75
CA GLY A 121 1.50 30.55 8.39
C GLY A 121 2.36 31.30 7.36
N ALA A 122 1.70 31.85 6.33
CA ALA A 122 2.02 32.95 5.40
C ALA A 122 3.43 33.14 4.79
N ASP A 123 4.50 32.44 5.17
CA ASP A 123 5.82 32.63 4.54
C ASP A 123 6.01 31.68 3.36
N LYS A 124 5.26 31.96 2.27
CA LYS A 124 5.20 31.15 1.03
C LYS A 124 6.49 31.19 0.20
N ASN A 125 7.53 31.90 0.64
CA ASN A 125 8.75 32.15 -0.12
C ASN A 125 9.94 31.26 0.25
N GLN A 126 9.79 30.37 1.24
CA GLN A 126 10.81 29.39 1.58
C GLN A 126 10.24 27.99 1.44
N SER A 127 10.83 27.17 0.56
CA SER A 127 10.64 25.73 0.65
C SER A 127 11.20 25.30 2.02
N PRO A 128 10.40 24.70 2.90
CA PRO A 128 10.92 24.27 4.20
C PRO A 128 12.05 23.27 3.98
N ASP A 129 13.14 23.43 4.72
CA ASP A 129 14.23 22.45 4.77
C ASP A 129 13.71 21.21 5.52
N ILE A 130 13.34 20.17 4.78
CA ILE A 130 12.78 18.94 5.35
C ILE A 130 13.93 17.96 5.57
N SER A 131 14.23 17.69 6.84
CA SER A 131 15.07 16.56 7.23
C SER A 131 14.21 15.34 7.56
N LEU A 132 14.74 14.15 7.29
CA LEU A 132 14.07 12.87 7.53
C LEU A 132 14.94 12.01 8.44
N GLU A 133 14.34 11.50 9.50
CA GLU A 133 14.94 10.49 10.38
C GLU A 133 13.97 9.31 10.49
N PHE A 134 14.50 8.09 10.40
CA PHE A 134 13.72 6.89 10.65
C PHE A 134 14.06 6.35 12.04
N LEU A 135 13.04 6.22 12.89
CA LEU A 135 13.17 5.68 14.24
C LEU A 135 12.49 4.31 14.31
N SER A 136 13.17 3.33 14.89
CA SER A 136 12.61 1.99 15.11
C SER A 136 12.88 1.52 16.53
N PRO A 137 11.92 0.88 17.22
CA PRO A 137 12.19 0.34 18.55
C PRO A 137 13.09 -0.90 18.55
N TYR A 138 13.30 -1.51 17.39
CA TYR A 138 14.13 -2.71 17.21
C TYR A 138 14.98 -2.63 15.94
N ALA A 139 16.01 -3.48 15.87
CA ALA A 139 16.81 -3.64 14.67
C ALA A 139 15.93 -4.17 13.52
N ILE A 140 15.96 -3.48 12.39
CA ILE A 140 15.23 -3.87 11.18
C ILE A 140 15.98 -5.02 10.51
N PRO A 141 15.31 -6.12 10.13
CA PRO A 141 15.96 -7.23 9.44
C PRO A 141 16.68 -6.79 8.15
N GLU A 142 17.80 -7.43 7.83
CA GLU A 142 18.63 -7.06 6.67
C GLU A 142 17.86 -7.14 5.34
N ASP A 143 17.11 -8.22 5.12
CA ASP A 143 16.27 -8.38 3.93
C ASP A 143 15.21 -7.27 3.82
N GLU A 144 14.68 -6.82 4.95
CA GLU A 144 13.73 -5.71 5.01
C GLU A 144 14.39 -4.37 4.68
N ILE A 145 15.58 -4.12 5.22
CA ILE A 145 16.39 -2.95 4.86
C ILE A 145 16.62 -2.94 3.34
N ILE A 146 17.10 -4.04 2.77
CA ILE A 146 17.41 -4.15 1.34
C ILE A 146 16.16 -3.90 0.50
N THR A 147 15.08 -4.64 0.77
CA THR A 147 13.87 -4.60 -0.05
C THR A 147 13.19 -3.24 0.03
N LEU A 148 12.91 -2.72 1.24
CA LEU A 148 12.21 -1.46 1.38
C LEU A 148 13.06 -0.29 0.87
N SER A 149 14.40 -0.31 1.02
CA SER A 149 15.25 0.70 0.39
C SER A 149 15.10 0.72 -1.14
N GLN A 150 15.06 -0.46 -1.77
CA GLN A 150 14.86 -0.56 -3.22
C GLN A 150 13.48 -0.06 -3.65
N LEU A 151 12.45 -0.27 -2.83
CA LEU A 151 11.09 0.19 -3.11
C LEU A 151 10.89 1.69 -2.85
N LEU A 152 11.58 2.24 -1.85
CA LEU A 152 11.51 3.66 -1.47
C LEU A 152 12.32 4.56 -2.39
N LYS A 153 13.51 4.12 -2.82
CA LYS A 153 14.47 4.93 -3.59
C LYS A 153 13.88 5.55 -4.87
N PRO A 154 13.03 4.87 -5.66
CA PRO A 154 12.37 5.48 -6.82
C PRO A 154 11.35 6.57 -6.46
N VAL A 155 10.89 6.63 -5.20
CA VAL A 155 9.93 7.62 -4.70
C VAL A 155 10.65 8.79 -4.04
N SER A 156 11.61 8.53 -3.14
CA SER A 156 12.48 9.52 -2.52
C SER A 156 13.79 8.87 -2.09
N VAL A 157 14.90 9.43 -2.56
CA VAL A 157 16.26 8.96 -2.22
C VAL A 157 16.57 9.28 -0.76
N GLU A 158 16.12 10.43 -0.27
CA GLU A 158 16.28 10.90 1.10
C GLU A 158 15.55 9.99 2.09
N THR A 159 14.33 9.56 1.75
CA THR A 159 13.56 8.62 2.57
C THR A 159 14.24 7.25 2.62
N ALA A 160 14.72 6.75 1.49
CA ALA A 160 15.46 5.49 1.45
C ALA A 160 16.75 5.58 2.27
N ALA A 161 17.50 6.69 2.19
CA ALA A 161 18.70 6.91 2.98
C ALA A 161 18.40 7.00 4.48
N ALA A 162 17.35 7.73 4.87
CA ALA A 162 16.92 7.82 6.28
C ALA A 162 16.53 6.45 6.83
N PHE A 163 15.82 5.64 6.04
CA PHE A 163 15.43 4.27 6.41
C PHE A 163 16.65 3.34 6.55
N GLN A 164 17.63 3.41 5.63
CA GLN A 164 18.88 2.63 5.74
C GLN A 164 19.71 2.99 6.97
N ASN A 165 19.64 4.23 7.41
CA ASN A 165 20.34 4.75 8.58
C ASN A 165 19.41 4.86 9.80
N ALA A 166 18.40 3.99 9.89
CA ALA A 166 17.43 4.00 10.98
C ALA A 166 18.12 3.98 12.35
N ARG A 167 17.71 4.90 13.23
CA ARG A 167 18.16 4.92 14.63
C ARG A 167 17.29 3.99 15.45
N ILE A 168 17.92 3.07 16.18
CA ILE A 168 17.23 2.24 17.15
C ILE A 168 16.92 3.08 18.39
N SER A 169 15.65 3.15 18.75
CA SER A 169 15.07 3.99 19.80
C SER A 169 14.12 3.13 20.64
N PRO A 170 14.65 2.28 21.55
CA PRO A 170 13.83 1.38 22.38
C PRO A 170 12.81 2.12 23.25
N GLU A 171 13.06 3.39 23.56
CA GLU A 171 12.16 4.28 24.29
C GLU A 171 10.81 4.50 23.61
N LEU A 172 10.67 4.21 22.31
CA LEU A 172 9.36 4.23 21.63
C LEU A 172 8.38 3.17 22.16
N LEU A 173 8.87 2.18 22.91
CA LEU A 173 8.04 1.17 23.59
C LEU A 173 7.86 1.47 25.09
N ALA A 174 8.45 2.56 25.60
CA ALA A 174 8.25 2.96 26.99
C ALA A 174 6.85 3.58 27.14
N GLU A 175 6.08 3.08 28.10
CA GLU A 175 4.77 3.63 28.51
C GLU A 175 4.89 5.03 29.10
#